data_AF-A0A7Y5H9I3-F1
#
_entry.id   AF-A0A7Y5H9I3-F1
#
_cell.length_a   1.000
_cell.length_b   1.000
_cell.length_c   1.000
_cell.angle_alpha   90.00
_cell.angle_beta   90.00
_cell.angle_gamma   90.00
#
_symmetry.space_group_name_H-M   'P 1'
#
loop_
_entity.id
_entity.type
_entity.pdbx_description
1 polymer ?
#
loop_
_entity_poly.entity_id
_entity_poly.type
_entity_poly.pdbx_seq_one_letter_code
_entity_poly.pdbx_strand_id
1 'polypeptide(L)' 'MKEVVSVAVLASKEGFNVYDLADGHTIKMKTVVLDVVRVEGVKDELGNPVYHVQHRVLMTAAPTEAKGE' A
#
# COMPACT_ATOMS: atom_id res chain seq x y z
N MET A 1 6.42 -21.03 -19.02
CA MET A 1 6.26 -20.31 -17.74
C MET A 1 6.87 -18.94 -17.94
N LYS A 2 6.19 -17.84 -17.59
CA LYS A 2 6.83 -16.51 -17.66
C LYS A 2 7.83 -16.41 -16.51
N GLU A 3 9.01 -15.87 -16.76
CA GLU A 3 10.03 -15.67 -15.74
C GLU A 3 9.61 -14.52 -14.81
N VAL A 4 9.81 -14.73 -13.51
CA VAL A 4 9.48 -13.76 -12.47
C VAL A 4 10.77 -13.43 -11.75
N VAL A 5 11.11 -12.13 -11.71
CA VAL A 5 12.37 -11.64 -11.15
C VAL A 5 12.06 -10.80 -9.92
N SER A 6 12.69 -11.11 -8.79
CA SER A 6 12.58 -10.31 -7.56
C SER A 6 13.27 -8.95 -7.75
N VAL A 7 12.61 -7.90 -7.28
CA VAL A 7 13.09 -6.51 -7.40
C VAL A 7 13.19 -5.92 -6.01
N ALA A 8 14.42 -5.65 -5.57
CA ALA A 8 14.67 -5.11 -4.24
C ALA A 8 14.10 -3.69 -4.08
N VAL A 9 13.38 -3.46 -2.98
CA VAL A 9 12.93 -2.12 -2.58
C VAL A 9 14.11 -1.39 -1.92
N LEU A 10 14.62 -0.35 -2.59
CA LEU A 10 15.78 0.42 -2.10
C LEU A 10 15.39 1.55 -1.14
N ALA A 11 14.17 2.08 -1.28
CA ALA A 11 13.61 3.11 -0.42
C ALA A 11 12.08 3.06 -0.49
N SER A 12 11.40 3.43 0.61
CA SER A 12 9.95 3.55 0.65
C SER A 12 9.52 4.81 1.41
N LYS A 13 8.36 5.36 1.03
CA LYS A 13 7.72 6.52 1.70
C LYS A 13 6.34 6.13 2.24
N GLU A 14 6.23 4.94 2.81
CA GLU A 14 4.95 4.42 3.28
C GLU A 14 4.50 5.16 4.55
N GLY A 15 3.36 5.84 4.48
CA GLY A 15 2.75 6.59 5.58
C GLY A 15 1.40 6.03 6.01
N PHE A 16 0.91 6.51 7.16
CA PHE A 16 -0.47 6.31 7.54
C PHE A 16 -1.37 7.32 6.82
N ASN A 17 -2.43 6.81 6.22
CA ASN A 17 -3.60 7.59 5.84
C ASN A 17 -4.53 7.65 7.06
N VAL A 18 -5.06 8.84 7.35
CA VAL A 18 -5.94 9.10 8.48
C VAL A 18 -7.28 9.59 7.94
N TYR A 19 -8.37 8.98 8.41
CA TYR A 19 -9.73 9.29 7.98
C TYR A 19 -10.61 9.49 9.21
N ASP A 20 -11.20 10.67 9.34
CA ASP A 20 -12.28 10.89 10.31
C ASP A 20 -13.61 10.47 9.67
N LEU A 21 -14.36 9.63 10.37
CA LEU A 21 -15.61 9.05 9.91
C LEU A 21 -16.81 9.80 10.49
N ALA A 22 -17.93 9.74 9.78
CA ALA A 22 -19.18 10.40 10.20
C ALA A 22 -19.77 9.83 11.51
N ASP A 23 -19.35 8.62 11.92
CA ASP A 23 -19.77 7.97 13.16
C ASP A 23 -18.89 8.32 14.37
N GLY A 24 -17.98 9.29 14.23
CA GLY A 24 -17.12 9.77 15.30
C GLY A 24 -15.89 8.91 15.58
N HIS A 25 -15.50 8.02 14.65
CA HIS A 25 -14.23 7.30 14.72
C HIS A 25 -13.20 7.86 13.75
N THR A 26 -11.92 7.69 14.10
CA THR A 26 -10.80 7.91 13.21
C THR A 26 -10.17 6.57 12.83
N ILE A 27 -10.04 6.32 11.53
CA ILE A 27 -9.26 5.21 10.98
C ILE A 27 -7.85 5.70 10.68
N LYS A 28 -6.84 4.96 11.14
CA LYS A 28 -5.47 5.04 10.64
C LYS A 28 -5.15 3.77 9.89
N MET A 29 -4.81 3.90 8.61
CA MET A 29 -4.43 2.75 7.77
C MET A 29 -3.12 3.00 7.03
N LYS A 30 -2.31 1.95 6.88
CA LYS A 30 -1.05 1.98 6.14
C LYS A 30 -0.94 0.73 5.29
N THR A 31 -0.62 0.90 4.01
CA THR A 31 -0.19 -0.22 3.16
C THR A 31 1.31 -0.42 3.34
N VAL A 32 1.73 -1.66 3.55
CA VAL A 32 3.13 -2.08 3.70
C VAL A 32 3.46 -3.07 2.58
N VAL A 33 4.44 -2.73 1.75
CA VAL A 33 4.97 -3.61 0.71
C VAL A 33 5.91 -4.63 1.33
N LEU A 34 5.72 -5.90 0.97
CA LEU A 34 6.51 -7.03 1.48
C LEU A 34 7.48 -7.55 0.43
N ASP A 35 7.02 -7.65 -0.82
CA ASP A 35 7.82 -8.12 -1.94
C ASP A 35 7.35 -7.48 -3.25
N VAL A 36 8.28 -7.31 -4.18
CA VAL A 36 8.02 -6.79 -5.51
C VAL A 36 8.69 -7.71 -6.51
N VAL A 37 7.92 -8.20 -7.46
CA VAL A 37 8.43 -9.02 -8.56
C VAL A 37 8.05 -8.41 -9.91
N ARG A 38 8.95 -8.50 -10.89
CA ARG A 38 8.68 -8.13 -12.27
C ARG A 38 8.39 -9.37 -13.09
N VAL A 39 7.39 -9.32 -13.96
CA VAL A 39 7.09 -10.41 -14.89
C VAL A 39 7.77 -10.15 -16.23
N GLU A 40 8.80 -10.92 -16.56
CA GLU A 40 9.57 -10.72 -17.78
C GLU A 40 8.72 -10.93 -19.03
N GLY A 41 8.96 -10.08 -20.03
CA GLY A 41 8.22 -10.09 -21.30
C GLY A 41 6.76 -9.65 -21.17
N VAL A 42 6.31 -9.15 -20.01
CA VAL A 42 4.97 -8.60 -19.82
C VAL A 42 5.04 -7.09 -19.72
N LYS A 43 4.26 -6.44 -20.57
CA LYS A 43 4.10 -5.00 -20.60
C LYS A 43 2.63 -4.63 -20.55
N ASP A 44 2.34 -3.46 -20.00
CA ASP A 44 1.01 -2.86 -20.08
C ASP A 44 0.74 -2.32 -21.50
N GLU A 45 -0.45 -1.73 -21.71
CA GLU A 45 -0.87 -1.17 -23.00
C GLU A 45 0.01 -0.01 -23.48
N LEU A 46 0.77 0.62 -22.58
CA LEU A 46 1.69 1.71 -22.86
C LEU A 46 3.14 1.21 -23.06
N GLY A 47 3.38 -0.09 -22.94
CA GLY A 47 4.69 -0.70 -23.12
C GLY A 47 5.59 -0.69 -21.88
N ASN A 48 5.05 -0.36 -20.70
CA ASN A 48 5.79 -0.34 -19.43
C ASN A 48 5.88 -1.75 -18.82
N PRO A 49 6.96 -2.09 -18.10
CA PRO A 49 7.06 -3.36 -17.40
C PRO A 49 5.97 -3.52 -16.34
N VAL A 50 5.41 -4.72 -16.24
CA VAL A 50 4.41 -5.06 -15.21
C VAL A 50 5.09 -5.64 -13.98
N TYR A 51 4.72 -5.11 -12.82
CA TYR A 51 5.15 -5.59 -11.51
C TYR A 51 3.97 -6.18 -10.74
N HIS A 52 4.23 -7.25 -10.00
CA HIS A 52 3.34 -7.77 -8.98
C HIS A 52 3.89 -7.42 -7.61
N VAL A 53 3.03 -6.90 -6.74
CA VAL A 53 3.41 -6.37 -5.42
C VAL A 53 2.66 -7.13 -4.34
N GLN A 54 3.39 -7.89 -3.55
CA GLN A 54 2.85 -8.46 -2.32
C GLN A 54 2.83 -7.39 -1.24
N HIS A 55 1.67 -7.16 -0.64
CA HIS A 55 1.48 -6.13 0.37
C HIS A 55 0.52 -6.58 1.46
N ARG A 56 0.53 -5.87 2.58
CA ARG A 56 -0.46 -5.98 3.65
C ARG A 56 -0.99 -4.60 4.01
N VAL A 57 -2.23 -4.57 4.47
CA VAL A 57 -2.85 -3.37 5.04
C VAL A 57 -2.85 -3.52 6.57
N LEU A 58 -2.25 -2.56 7.25
CA LEU A 58 -2.39 -2.37 8.69
C LEU A 58 -3.48 -1.33 8.91
N MET A 59 -4.44 -1.60 9.79
CA MET A 59 -5.54 -0.70 10.09
C MET A 59 -5.84 -0.70 11.59
N THR A 60 -6.11 0.48 12.11
CA THR A 60 -6.65 0.69 13.46
C THR A 60 -7.79 1.69 13.39
N ALA A 61 -8.79 1.52 14.26
CA ALA A 61 -9.87 2.47 14.46
C ALA A 61 -9.93 2.85 15.94
N ALA A 62 -10.18 4.12 16.23
CA ALA A 62 -10.37 4.63 17.58
C ALA A 62 -11.43 5.75 17.54
N PRO A 63 -12.12 6.05 18.65
CA PRO A 63 -12.95 7.25 18.73
C PRO A 63 -12.10 8.48 18.37
N THR A 64 -12.66 9.39 17.58
CA THR A 64 -12.03 10.68 17.30
C THR A 64 -11.88 11.42 18.62
N GLU A 65 -10.66 11.90 18.93
CA GLU A 65 -10.46 12.77 20.09
C GLU A 65 -11.39 13.97 19.94
N ALA A 66 -12.41 14.04 20.79
CA ALA A 66 -13.25 15.23 20.88
C ALA A 66 -12.31 16.38 21.19
N LYS A 67 -12.14 17.30 20.25
CA LYS A 67 -11.49 18.59 20.53
C LYS A 67 -12.32 19.21 21.64
N GLY A 68 -11.79 19.23 22.86
CA GLY A 68 -12.46 19.86 23.99
C GLY A 68 -12.83 21.28 23.61
N GLU A 69 -14.11 21.59 23.67
CA GLU A 69 -14.62 22.96 23.77
C GLU A 69 -14.34 23.54 25.16
#